data_AF-A0A7C6XQA9-F1
#
_entry.id   AF-A0A7C6XQA9-F1
#
_cell.length_a   1.000
_cell.length_b   1.000
_cell.length_c   1.000
_cell.angle_alpha   90.00
_cell.angle_beta   90.00
_cell.angle_gamma   90.00
#
_symmetry.space_group_name_H-M   'P 1'
#
loop_
_entity.id
_entity.type
_entity.pdbx_description
1 polymer ?
#
loop_
_entity_poly.entity_id
_entity_poly.type
_entity_poly.pdbx_seq_one_letter_code
_entity_poly.pdbx_strand_id
1 'polypeptide(L)'
;PVLSVVGIVFGLGFVLSFGYWTTNFVEVQRAMASKSINAARLTPILGSFPKMLIPFIVIIPGMISAVLVTQMTQFKQIASTVDEATAIEQTGVTYNDALLLLMREVLPNGLLGIAIAGLLAAFMAGMAANISAFNTVFSYDLWQQYVVKDREDGYYLKVGRYATIGACIVAIFTALIAGNFSNLMDYLQTLFGFFNAPLFATFILGMFWKRMSATAGWVGLVGGTLSAVAVFVLAETGVLDLPGQGAAFLAASTAFVVDIILSVIVTFRTAPKPAHELRGLVYSETPKTDLEDLGEPKPPVWKRPVPIAGVALVLVIILNVTFG
;
A
#
# COMPACT_ATOMS: atom_id res chain seq x y z
N PRO A 1 7.95 22.81 -8.82
CA PRO A 1 8.31 23.12 -7.41
C PRO A 1 9.16 21.99 -6.81
N VAL A 2 10.28 22.31 -6.14
CA VAL A 2 11.21 21.30 -5.57
C VAL A 2 10.51 20.34 -4.61
N LEU A 3 9.55 20.83 -3.82
CA LEU A 3 8.73 20.03 -2.91
C LEU A 3 7.96 18.92 -3.62
N SER A 4 7.44 19.18 -4.83
CA SER A 4 6.76 18.15 -5.63
C SER A 4 7.73 17.05 -6.07
N VAL A 5 8.96 17.40 -6.46
CA VAL A 5 9.99 16.42 -6.84
C VAL A 5 10.41 15.58 -5.63
N VAL A 6 10.60 16.22 -4.48
CA VAL A 6 10.89 15.51 -3.21
C VAL A 6 9.74 14.57 -2.85
N GLY A 7 8.49 15.04 -2.92
CA GLY A 7 7.32 14.21 -2.68
C GLY A 7 7.28 12.99 -3.61
N ILE A 8 7.47 13.18 -4.92
CA ILE A 8 7.42 12.06 -5.87
C ILE A 8 8.57 11.08 -5.66
N VAL A 9 9.81 11.55 -5.59
CA VAL A 9 10.98 10.65 -5.52
C VAL A 9 11.08 9.99 -4.15
N PHE A 10 10.99 10.78 -3.08
CA PHE A 10 11.14 10.27 -1.71
C PHE A 10 9.82 9.73 -1.16
N GLY A 11 8.74 10.50 -1.22
CA GLY A 11 7.43 10.11 -0.71
C GLY A 11 6.83 8.92 -1.46
N LEU A 12 6.58 9.06 -2.76
CA LEU A 12 6.00 7.97 -3.56
C LEU A 12 7.01 6.84 -3.82
N GLY A 13 8.18 7.20 -4.37
CA GLY A 13 9.16 6.23 -4.86
C GLY A 13 9.84 5.40 -3.76
N PHE A 14 10.22 6.03 -2.65
CA PHE A 14 10.85 5.33 -1.54
C PHE A 14 9.84 4.96 -0.45
N VAL A 15 9.18 5.93 0.19
CA VAL A 15 8.38 5.69 1.40
C VAL A 15 7.16 4.83 1.10
N LEU A 16 6.24 5.29 0.24
CA LEU A 16 4.97 4.59 -0.01
C LEU A 16 5.16 3.29 -0.77
N SER A 17 6.05 3.27 -1.76
CA SER A 17 6.31 2.06 -2.54
C SER A 17 6.90 0.94 -1.68
N PHE A 18 7.99 1.21 -0.95
CA PHE A 18 8.58 0.18 -0.08
C PHE A 18 7.66 -0.14 1.10
N GLY A 19 7.01 0.87 1.69
CA GLY A 19 6.06 0.68 2.76
C GLY A 19 4.93 -0.27 2.38
N TYR A 20 4.29 -0.08 1.22
CA TYR A 20 3.25 -0.99 0.74
C TYR A 20 3.77 -2.42 0.64
N TRP A 21 4.92 -2.65 0.01
CA TRP A 21 5.41 -4.00 -0.25
C TRP A 21 5.99 -4.74 0.96
N THR A 22 6.52 -3.99 1.94
CA THR A 22 7.17 -4.58 3.12
C THR A 22 6.24 -4.72 4.31
N THR A 23 5.16 -3.93 4.36
CA THR A 23 4.24 -3.92 5.52
C THR A 23 2.83 -4.42 5.19
N ASN A 24 2.47 -4.58 3.90
CA ASN A 24 1.17 -5.11 3.55
C ASN A 24 1.06 -6.59 3.92
N PHE A 25 0.18 -6.85 4.88
CA PHE A 25 -0.03 -8.16 5.48
C PHE A 25 -0.35 -9.25 4.45
N VAL A 26 -1.21 -8.98 3.46
CA VAL A 26 -1.60 -9.98 2.45
C VAL A 26 -0.39 -10.43 1.61
N GLU A 27 0.46 -9.49 1.23
CA GLU A 27 1.65 -9.78 0.43
C GLU A 27 2.71 -10.51 1.25
N VAL A 28 2.93 -10.09 2.50
CA VAL A 28 3.87 -10.77 3.41
C VAL A 28 3.39 -12.20 3.72
N GLN A 29 2.10 -12.41 3.96
CA GLN A 29 1.53 -13.75 4.19
C GLN A 29 1.78 -14.70 3.03
N ARG A 30 1.64 -14.23 1.78
CA ARG A 30 1.94 -15.05 0.59
C ARG A 30 3.41 -15.47 0.54
N ALA A 31 4.33 -14.60 0.94
CA ALA A 31 5.74 -14.96 1.05
C ALA A 31 6.01 -15.94 2.20
N MET A 32 5.37 -15.75 3.36
CA MET A 32 5.51 -16.64 4.53
C MET A 32 4.91 -18.03 4.33
N ALA A 33 3.90 -18.17 3.46
CA ALA A 33 3.32 -19.47 3.11
C ALA A 33 4.21 -20.31 2.18
N SER A 34 5.37 -19.79 1.77
CA SER A 34 6.32 -20.52 0.92
C SER A 34 7.09 -21.58 1.72
N LYS A 35 7.60 -22.59 1.00
CA LYS A 35 8.24 -23.78 1.60
C LYS A 35 9.70 -23.58 2.01
N SER A 36 10.33 -22.49 1.58
CA SER A 36 11.74 -22.22 1.82
C SER A 36 12.04 -20.72 1.78
N ILE A 37 13.11 -20.28 2.42
CA ILE A 37 13.57 -18.88 2.43
C ILE A 37 13.89 -18.42 1.01
N ASN A 38 14.47 -19.30 0.18
CA ASN A 38 14.69 -18.99 -1.24
C ASN A 38 13.37 -18.70 -1.97
N ALA A 39 12.34 -19.51 -1.75
CA ALA A 39 11.02 -19.30 -2.35
C ALA A 39 10.36 -18.02 -1.81
N ALA A 40 10.44 -17.76 -0.51
CA ALA A 40 9.92 -16.55 0.13
C ALA A 40 10.48 -15.28 -0.50
N ARG A 41 11.81 -15.25 -0.73
CA ARG A 41 12.50 -14.13 -1.39
C ARG A 41 12.14 -13.99 -2.86
N LEU A 42 11.88 -15.10 -3.55
CA LEU A 42 11.46 -15.07 -4.95
C LEU A 42 10.03 -14.57 -5.15
N THR A 43 9.13 -14.76 -4.17
CA THR A 43 7.74 -14.33 -4.26
C THR A 43 7.57 -12.87 -4.71
N PRO A 44 8.16 -11.85 -4.04
CA PRO A 44 8.03 -10.46 -4.49
C PRO A 44 8.77 -10.19 -5.81
N ILE A 45 9.91 -10.85 -6.05
CA ILE A 45 10.71 -10.67 -7.26
C ILE A 45 9.93 -11.15 -8.48
N LEU A 46 9.37 -12.35 -8.43
CA LEU A 46 8.56 -12.91 -9.51
C LEU A 46 7.26 -12.11 -9.70
N GLY A 47 6.67 -11.62 -8.60
CA GLY A 47 5.51 -10.72 -8.65
C GLY A 47 5.79 -9.38 -9.32
N SER A 48 7.05 -8.92 -9.36
CA SER A 48 7.42 -7.64 -10.00
C SER A 48 7.25 -7.67 -11.52
N PHE A 49 7.51 -8.81 -12.19
CA PHE A 49 7.43 -8.93 -13.65
C PHE A 49 6.04 -8.63 -14.22
N PRO A 50 4.94 -9.31 -13.79
CA PRO A 50 3.60 -8.96 -14.28
C PRO A 50 3.18 -7.56 -13.81
N LYS A 51 3.68 -7.08 -12.66
CA LYS A 51 3.38 -5.73 -12.18
C LYS A 51 3.94 -4.62 -13.07
N MET A 52 5.07 -4.85 -13.74
CA MET A 52 5.61 -3.90 -14.73
C MET A 52 4.65 -3.65 -15.89
N LEU A 53 3.73 -4.59 -16.18
CA LEU A 53 2.75 -4.46 -17.25
C LEU A 53 1.49 -3.69 -16.82
N ILE A 54 1.21 -3.58 -15.52
CA ILE A 54 -0.03 -2.98 -15.01
C ILE A 54 -0.25 -1.55 -15.49
N PRO A 55 0.75 -0.65 -15.49
CA PRO A 55 0.57 0.70 -16.02
C PRO A 55 0.06 0.71 -17.47
N PHE A 56 0.58 -0.19 -18.32
CA PHE A 56 0.12 -0.31 -19.71
C PHE A 56 -1.31 -0.83 -19.82
N ILE A 57 -1.72 -1.71 -18.91
CA ILE A 57 -3.07 -2.30 -18.91
C ILE A 57 -4.10 -1.35 -18.29
N VAL A 58 -3.70 -0.46 -17.37
CA VAL A 58 -4.63 0.40 -16.62
C VAL A 58 -4.63 1.84 -17.12
N ILE A 59 -3.44 2.43 -17.30
CA ILE A 59 -3.30 3.86 -17.66
C ILE A 59 -3.67 4.08 -19.13
N ILE A 60 -3.21 3.21 -20.04
CA ILE A 60 -3.48 3.38 -21.48
C ILE A 60 -4.99 3.36 -21.76
N PRO A 61 -5.80 2.40 -21.28
CA PRO A 61 -7.24 2.47 -21.45
C PRO A 61 -7.86 3.73 -20.84
N GLY A 62 -7.39 4.18 -19.67
CA GLY A 62 -7.83 5.46 -19.09
C GLY A 62 -7.57 6.66 -20.00
N MET A 63 -6.38 6.74 -20.60
CA MET A 63 -6.03 7.79 -21.56
C MET A 63 -6.85 7.70 -22.85
N ILE A 64 -7.09 6.49 -23.36
CA ILE A 64 -7.96 6.27 -24.53
C ILE A 64 -9.39 6.74 -24.22
N SER A 65 -9.91 6.39 -23.04
CA SER A 65 -11.23 6.82 -22.58
C SER A 65 -11.37 8.34 -22.57
N ALA A 66 -10.33 9.05 -22.09
CA ALA A 66 -10.31 10.52 -22.02
C ALA A 66 -10.34 11.25 -23.38
N VAL A 67 -10.25 10.53 -24.49
CA VAL A 67 -10.30 11.09 -25.85
C VAL A 67 -11.46 10.50 -26.67
N LEU A 68 -11.70 9.19 -26.51
CA LEU A 68 -12.72 8.48 -27.28
C LEU A 68 -14.13 8.65 -26.70
N VAL A 69 -14.25 8.62 -25.37
CA VAL A 69 -15.55 8.59 -24.71
C VAL A 69 -16.10 9.99 -24.56
N THR A 70 -17.23 10.27 -25.19
CA THR A 70 -17.81 11.63 -25.28
C THR A 70 -18.03 12.25 -23.90
N GLN A 71 -18.54 11.48 -22.93
CA GLN A 71 -18.77 11.98 -21.57
C GLN A 71 -17.46 12.36 -20.87
N MET A 72 -16.39 11.58 -21.06
CA MET A 72 -15.08 11.87 -20.47
C MET A 72 -14.43 13.09 -21.14
N THR A 73 -14.58 13.23 -22.45
CA THR A 73 -14.06 14.40 -23.18
C THR A 73 -14.73 15.69 -22.71
N GLN A 74 -16.06 15.67 -22.53
CA GLN A 74 -16.82 16.81 -21.99
C GLN A 74 -16.39 17.13 -20.56
N PHE A 75 -16.29 16.12 -19.70
CA PHE A 75 -15.80 16.28 -18.33
C PHE A 75 -14.42 16.94 -18.29
N LYS A 76 -13.46 16.44 -19.08
CA LYS A 76 -12.10 16.99 -19.14
C LYS A 76 -12.07 18.44 -19.65
N GLN A 77 -12.92 18.80 -20.61
CA GLN A 77 -13.00 20.18 -21.11
C GLN A 77 -13.53 21.12 -20.04
N ILE A 78 -14.59 20.74 -19.33
CA ILE A 78 -15.20 21.55 -18.27
C ILE A 78 -14.25 21.65 -17.07
N ALA A 79 -13.66 20.53 -16.62
CA ALA A 79 -12.70 20.50 -15.53
C ALA A 79 -11.40 21.29 -15.82
N SER A 80 -11.15 21.69 -17.07
CA SER A 80 -10.03 22.56 -17.42
C SER A 80 -10.31 24.05 -17.22
N THR A 81 -11.60 24.44 -17.08
CA THR A 81 -12.03 25.83 -16.96
C THR A 81 -12.70 26.16 -15.63
N VAL A 82 -13.34 25.17 -15.00
CA VAL A 82 -13.95 25.29 -13.68
C VAL A 82 -13.31 24.30 -12.70
N ASP A 83 -13.61 24.48 -11.42
CA ASP A 83 -13.24 23.54 -10.38
C ASP A 83 -13.89 22.16 -10.61
N GLU A 84 -13.21 21.13 -10.16
CA GLU A 84 -13.58 19.74 -10.45
C GLU A 84 -14.96 19.37 -9.87
N ALA A 85 -15.33 19.92 -8.72
CA ALA A 85 -16.64 19.69 -8.11
C ALA A 85 -17.78 20.17 -9.02
N THR A 86 -17.65 21.38 -9.59
CA THR A 86 -18.63 21.92 -10.54
C THR A 86 -18.66 21.11 -11.84
N ALA A 87 -17.50 20.62 -12.30
CA ALA A 87 -17.43 19.75 -13.48
C ALA A 87 -18.17 18.41 -13.26
N ILE A 88 -18.06 17.83 -12.07
CA ILE A 88 -18.80 16.61 -11.69
C ILE A 88 -20.31 16.91 -11.64
N GLU A 89 -20.74 18.02 -11.05
CA GLU A 89 -22.17 18.38 -10.99
C GLU A 89 -22.79 18.56 -12.38
N GLN A 90 -22.05 19.16 -13.32
CA GLN A 90 -22.54 19.42 -14.68
C GLN A 90 -22.55 18.17 -15.58
N THR A 91 -21.62 17.24 -15.39
CA THR A 91 -21.47 16.07 -16.27
C THR A 91 -21.99 14.77 -15.67
N GLY A 92 -22.08 14.68 -14.33
CA GLY A 92 -22.44 13.48 -13.60
C GLY A 92 -21.38 12.36 -13.70
N VAL A 93 -20.15 12.68 -14.09
CA VAL A 93 -19.07 11.71 -14.35
C VAL A 93 -17.80 12.12 -13.61
N THR A 94 -17.03 11.14 -13.15
CA THR A 94 -15.74 11.32 -12.48
C THR A 94 -14.61 10.62 -13.24
N TYR A 95 -13.35 10.88 -12.88
CA TYR A 95 -12.20 10.15 -13.43
C TYR A 95 -12.27 8.63 -13.19
N ASN A 96 -12.98 8.19 -12.14
CA ASN A 96 -13.12 6.76 -11.81
C ASN A 96 -14.00 6.00 -12.81
N ASP A 97 -14.88 6.70 -13.53
CA ASP A 97 -15.82 6.10 -14.48
C ASP A 97 -15.19 5.78 -15.84
N ALA A 98 -13.97 6.27 -16.09
CA ALA A 98 -13.29 6.20 -17.38
C ALA A 98 -13.25 4.77 -17.96
N LEU A 99 -12.88 3.78 -17.15
CA LEU A 99 -12.79 2.38 -17.60
C LEU A 99 -14.18 1.78 -17.88
N LEU A 100 -15.16 2.07 -17.02
CA LEU A 100 -16.53 1.57 -17.16
C LEU A 100 -17.20 2.14 -18.42
N LEU A 101 -17.04 3.44 -18.65
CA LEU A 101 -17.59 4.12 -19.82
C LEU A 101 -16.92 3.64 -21.10
N LEU A 102 -15.59 3.44 -21.09
CA LEU A 102 -14.88 2.88 -22.24
C LEU A 102 -15.34 1.47 -22.59
N MET A 103 -15.51 0.60 -21.58
CA MET A 103 -16.03 -0.75 -21.81
C MET A 103 -17.43 -0.71 -22.41
N ARG A 104 -18.30 0.19 -21.92
CA ARG A 104 -19.65 0.38 -22.46
C ARG A 104 -19.66 0.82 -23.91
N GLU A 105 -18.71 1.67 -24.30
CA GLU A 105 -18.68 2.29 -25.63
C GLU A 105 -17.99 1.40 -26.68
N VAL A 106 -16.97 0.63 -26.28
CA VAL A 106 -16.12 -0.13 -27.22
C VAL A 106 -16.48 -1.61 -27.29
N LEU A 107 -16.98 -2.23 -26.22
CA LEU A 107 -17.20 -3.67 -26.20
C LEU A 107 -18.57 -4.06 -26.78
N PRO A 108 -18.64 -5.08 -27.66
CA PRO A 108 -19.91 -5.59 -28.14
C PRO A 108 -20.69 -6.32 -27.03
N ASN A 109 -21.99 -6.45 -27.24
CA ASN A 109 -22.87 -7.24 -26.39
C ASN A 109 -22.33 -8.67 -26.24
N GLY A 110 -22.34 -9.19 -25.03
CA GLY A 110 -21.68 -10.47 -24.68
C GLY A 110 -20.26 -10.27 -24.13
N LEU A 111 -19.37 -9.61 -24.87
CA LEU A 111 -18.00 -9.32 -24.39
C LEU A 111 -18.03 -8.30 -23.24
N LEU A 112 -18.94 -7.33 -23.30
CA LEU A 112 -19.25 -6.43 -22.18
C LEU A 112 -19.67 -7.20 -20.92
N GLY A 113 -20.49 -8.25 -21.08
CA GLY A 113 -20.93 -9.10 -19.97
C GLY A 113 -19.77 -9.86 -19.33
N ILE A 114 -18.87 -10.43 -20.15
CA ILE A 114 -17.65 -11.09 -19.68
C ILE A 114 -16.74 -10.10 -18.94
N ALA A 115 -16.57 -8.88 -19.47
CA ALA A 115 -15.75 -7.86 -18.86
C ALA A 115 -16.28 -7.42 -17.49
N ILE A 116 -17.59 -7.16 -17.37
CA ILE A 116 -18.23 -6.80 -16.09
C ILE A 116 -18.15 -7.97 -15.10
N ALA A 117 -18.39 -9.21 -15.54
CA ALA A 117 -18.26 -10.39 -14.69
C ALA A 117 -16.82 -10.55 -14.17
N GLY A 118 -15.81 -10.35 -15.04
CA GLY A 118 -14.40 -10.38 -14.65
C GLY A 118 -14.03 -9.28 -13.66
N LEU A 119 -14.54 -8.06 -13.86
CA LEU A 119 -14.34 -6.94 -12.94
C LEU A 119 -14.92 -7.24 -11.55
N LEU A 120 -16.16 -7.75 -11.50
CA LEU A 120 -16.81 -8.15 -10.24
C LEU A 120 -16.06 -9.30 -9.57
N ALA A 121 -15.62 -10.31 -10.32
CA ALA A 121 -14.85 -11.43 -9.80
C ALA A 121 -13.49 -10.96 -9.21
N ALA A 122 -12.78 -10.07 -9.91
CA ALA A 122 -11.52 -9.49 -9.44
C ALA A 122 -11.73 -8.66 -8.16
N PHE A 123 -12.80 -7.87 -8.10
CA PHE A 123 -13.18 -7.11 -6.91
C PHE A 123 -13.47 -8.03 -5.72
N MET A 124 -14.29 -9.07 -5.93
CA MET A 124 -14.61 -10.06 -4.89
C MET A 124 -13.37 -10.77 -4.35
N ALA A 125 -12.44 -11.14 -5.23
CA ALA A 125 -11.17 -11.76 -4.84
C ALA A 125 -10.31 -10.82 -3.97
N GLY A 126 -10.21 -9.54 -4.35
CA GLY A 126 -9.49 -8.52 -3.57
C GLY A 126 -10.12 -8.26 -2.19
N MET A 127 -11.45 -8.13 -2.15
CA MET A 127 -12.22 -7.96 -0.92
C MET A 127 -12.05 -9.17 0.03
N ALA A 128 -12.17 -10.38 -0.49
CA ALA A 128 -12.01 -11.60 0.30
C ALA A 128 -10.62 -11.70 0.95
N ALA A 129 -9.56 -11.35 0.21
CA ALA A 129 -8.19 -11.35 0.74
C ALA A 129 -8.03 -10.33 1.89
N ASN A 130 -8.50 -9.09 1.71
CA ASN A 130 -8.41 -8.05 2.73
C ASN A 130 -9.26 -8.36 3.97
N ILE A 131 -10.47 -8.90 3.78
CA ILE A 131 -11.34 -9.33 4.88
C ILE A 131 -10.71 -10.48 5.67
N SER A 132 -10.11 -11.46 4.99
CA SER A 132 -9.43 -12.56 5.65
C SER A 132 -8.23 -12.06 6.47
N ALA A 133 -7.44 -11.15 5.91
CA ALA A 133 -6.33 -10.50 6.62
C ALA A 133 -6.82 -9.75 7.88
N PHE A 134 -7.85 -8.91 7.73
CA PHE A 134 -8.45 -8.20 8.86
C PHE A 134 -8.93 -9.15 9.95
N ASN A 135 -9.62 -10.24 9.57
CA ASN A 135 -10.13 -11.22 10.51
C ASN A 135 -8.98 -11.84 11.33
N THR A 136 -7.89 -12.25 10.69
CA THR A 136 -6.71 -12.80 11.39
C THR A 136 -6.14 -11.79 12.39
N VAL A 137 -5.92 -10.54 11.96
CA VAL A 137 -5.37 -9.49 12.83
C VAL A 137 -6.31 -9.20 14.00
N PHE A 138 -7.61 -9.08 13.76
CA PHE A 138 -8.57 -8.77 14.82
C PHE A 138 -8.73 -9.93 15.81
N SER A 139 -8.83 -11.17 15.32
CA SER A 139 -9.10 -12.33 16.18
C SER A 139 -7.86 -12.78 16.97
N TYR A 140 -6.71 -12.90 16.33
CA TYR A 140 -5.48 -13.40 16.96
C TYR A 140 -4.68 -12.26 17.60
N ASP A 141 -4.36 -11.21 16.84
CA ASP A 141 -3.41 -10.18 17.30
C ASP A 141 -4.05 -9.19 18.29
N LEU A 142 -5.36 -8.94 18.18
CA LEU A 142 -6.09 -8.06 19.12
C LEU A 142 -6.86 -8.87 20.16
N TRP A 143 -7.83 -9.69 19.73
CA TRP A 143 -8.79 -10.31 20.66
C TRP A 143 -8.15 -11.38 21.54
N GLN A 144 -7.43 -12.33 20.97
CA GLN A 144 -6.76 -13.38 21.72
C GLN A 144 -5.63 -12.82 22.60
N GLN A 145 -4.82 -11.90 22.08
CA GLN A 145 -3.67 -11.39 22.80
C GLN A 145 -4.03 -10.44 23.96
N TYR A 146 -5.10 -9.63 23.82
CA TYR A 146 -5.42 -8.57 24.78
C TYR A 146 -6.74 -8.73 25.54
N VAL A 147 -7.74 -9.40 24.96
CA VAL A 147 -9.11 -9.43 25.54
C VAL A 147 -9.41 -10.77 26.23
N VAL A 148 -9.43 -11.87 25.47
CA VAL A 148 -9.74 -13.21 26.01
C VAL A 148 -8.70 -14.21 25.56
N LYS A 149 -7.88 -14.65 26.52
CA LYS A 149 -6.77 -15.57 26.31
C LYS A 149 -7.20 -17.04 26.47
N ASP A 150 -6.44 -17.93 25.85
CA ASP A 150 -6.47 -19.39 26.07
C ASP A 150 -7.84 -20.06 25.88
N ARG A 151 -8.56 -19.68 24.82
CA ARG A 151 -9.81 -20.35 24.42
C ARG A 151 -9.56 -21.33 23.27
N GLU A 152 -10.52 -22.23 23.06
CA GLU A 152 -10.52 -23.15 21.92
C GLU A 152 -10.65 -22.39 20.58
N ASP A 153 -9.98 -22.86 19.53
CA ASP A 153 -9.96 -22.23 18.19
C ASP A 153 -11.36 -21.92 17.64
N GLY A 154 -12.35 -22.80 17.92
CA GLY A 154 -13.74 -22.60 17.53
C GLY A 154 -14.37 -21.32 18.07
N TYR A 155 -13.91 -20.82 19.22
CA TYR A 155 -14.33 -19.53 19.77
C TYR A 155 -13.77 -18.36 18.95
N TYR A 156 -12.47 -18.36 18.65
CA TYR A 156 -11.83 -17.31 17.86
C TYR A 156 -12.39 -17.24 16.43
N LEU A 157 -12.72 -18.38 15.84
CA LEU A 157 -13.41 -18.43 14.55
C LEU A 157 -14.78 -17.73 14.57
N LYS A 158 -15.56 -17.88 15.65
CA LYS A 158 -16.85 -17.18 15.80
C LYS A 158 -16.66 -15.68 15.97
N VAL A 159 -15.72 -15.27 16.83
CA VAL A 159 -15.37 -13.85 17.02
C VAL A 159 -14.95 -13.22 15.70
N GLY A 160 -14.10 -13.90 14.94
CA GLY A 160 -13.66 -13.47 13.62
C GLY A 160 -14.77 -13.25 12.61
N ARG A 161 -15.80 -14.12 12.60
CA ARG A 161 -16.98 -13.95 11.74
C ARG A 161 -17.79 -12.70 12.12
N TYR A 162 -17.99 -12.45 13.41
CA TYR A 162 -18.68 -11.23 13.87
C TYR A 162 -17.87 -9.97 13.56
N ALA A 163 -16.55 -10.02 13.77
CA ALA A 163 -15.64 -8.93 13.44
C ALA A 163 -15.67 -8.61 11.93
N THR A 164 -15.76 -9.63 11.08
CA THR A 164 -15.90 -9.47 9.63
C THR A 164 -17.19 -8.74 9.27
N ILE A 165 -18.33 -9.12 9.86
CA ILE A 165 -19.61 -8.43 9.62
C ILE A 165 -19.52 -6.96 10.05
N GLY A 166 -18.96 -6.70 11.24
CA GLY A 166 -18.76 -5.33 11.73
C GLY A 166 -17.85 -4.51 10.82
N ALA A 167 -16.73 -5.08 10.36
CA ALA A 167 -15.80 -4.43 9.45
C ALA A 167 -16.45 -4.11 8.10
N CYS A 168 -17.28 -5.01 7.55
CA CYS A 168 -18.04 -4.74 6.33
C CYS A 168 -19.00 -3.55 6.50
N ILE A 169 -19.68 -3.45 7.64
CA ILE A 169 -20.57 -2.31 7.93
C ILE A 169 -19.75 -1.01 7.98
N VAL A 170 -18.62 -1.00 8.70
CA VAL A 170 -17.73 0.18 8.78
C VAL A 170 -17.17 0.55 7.41
N ALA A 171 -16.81 -0.44 6.58
CA ALA A 171 -16.33 -0.21 5.22
C ALA A 171 -17.40 0.45 4.34
N ILE A 172 -18.68 0.07 4.46
CA ILE A 172 -19.79 0.73 3.75
C ILE A 172 -19.90 2.20 4.15
N PHE A 173 -19.82 2.52 5.44
CA PHE A 173 -19.83 3.91 5.89
C PHE A 173 -18.59 4.69 5.43
N THR A 174 -17.43 4.06 5.42
CA THR A 174 -16.18 4.68 4.96
C THR A 174 -16.22 4.94 3.46
N ALA A 175 -16.93 4.12 2.68
CA ALA A 175 -17.14 4.36 1.25
C ALA A 175 -17.87 5.69 0.98
N LEU A 176 -18.73 6.15 1.89
CA LEU A 176 -19.38 7.47 1.79
C LEU A 176 -18.36 8.62 1.90
N ILE A 177 -17.31 8.43 2.72
CA ILE A 177 -16.21 9.40 2.83
C ILE A 177 -15.39 9.40 1.55
N ALA A 178 -15.04 8.20 1.06
CA ALA A 178 -14.29 8.03 -0.19
C ALA A 178 -15.01 8.64 -1.41
N GLY A 179 -16.34 8.64 -1.42
CA GLY A 179 -17.15 9.24 -2.48
C GLY A 179 -17.01 10.77 -2.62
N ASN A 180 -16.42 11.46 -1.63
CA ASN A 180 -16.12 12.90 -1.75
C ASN A 180 -14.83 13.18 -2.54
N PHE A 181 -14.03 12.16 -2.83
CA PHE A 181 -12.83 12.31 -3.65
C PHE A 181 -13.17 12.14 -5.12
N SER A 182 -12.74 13.08 -5.94
CA SER A 182 -12.93 13.04 -7.40
C SER A 182 -12.13 11.90 -8.05
N ASN A 183 -10.96 11.60 -7.49
CA ASN A 183 -10.11 10.49 -7.89
C ASN A 183 -9.82 9.57 -6.69
N LEU A 184 -10.19 8.29 -6.81
CA LEU A 184 -10.00 7.34 -5.72
C LEU A 184 -8.52 7.09 -5.40
N MET A 185 -7.62 7.30 -6.37
CA MET A 185 -6.18 7.19 -6.15
C MET A 185 -5.68 8.27 -5.18
N ASP A 186 -6.25 9.47 -5.23
CA ASP A 186 -5.84 10.57 -4.33
C ASP A 186 -6.22 10.25 -2.88
N TYR A 187 -7.41 9.66 -2.70
CA TYR A 187 -7.84 9.12 -1.40
C TYR A 187 -6.90 8.02 -0.91
N LEU A 188 -6.60 7.02 -1.76
CA LEU A 188 -5.73 5.90 -1.38
C LEU A 188 -4.32 6.36 -1.00
N GLN A 189 -3.73 7.29 -1.75
CA GLN A 189 -2.40 7.81 -1.47
C GLN A 189 -2.36 8.62 -0.19
N THR A 190 -3.43 9.36 0.11
CA THR A 190 -3.59 10.08 1.37
C THR A 190 -3.62 9.11 2.55
N LEU A 191 -4.42 8.03 2.46
CA LEU A 191 -4.45 6.99 3.48
C LEU A 191 -3.10 6.28 3.65
N PHE A 192 -2.40 5.99 2.56
CA PHE A 192 -1.06 5.42 2.63
C PHE A 192 -0.08 6.40 3.29
N GLY A 193 -0.18 7.70 3.03
CA GLY A 193 0.59 8.72 3.72
C GLY A 193 0.36 8.74 5.24
N PHE A 194 -0.88 8.54 5.70
CA PHE A 194 -1.21 8.59 7.13
C PHE A 194 -0.77 7.35 7.91
N PHE A 195 -0.95 6.17 7.32
CA PHE A 195 -0.79 4.90 8.04
C PHE A 195 0.41 4.09 7.56
N ASN A 196 0.64 4.02 6.25
CA ASN A 196 1.66 3.15 5.68
C ASN A 196 3.07 3.75 5.85
N ALA A 197 3.22 5.06 5.59
CA ALA A 197 4.50 5.74 5.71
C ALA A 197 5.15 5.68 7.11
N PRO A 198 4.45 6.02 8.22
CA PRO A 198 5.03 5.87 9.55
C PRO A 198 5.23 4.39 9.93
N LEU A 199 4.29 3.51 9.58
CA LEU A 199 4.47 2.07 9.84
C LEU A 199 5.77 1.55 9.18
N PHE A 200 6.07 1.98 7.97
CA PHE A 200 7.30 1.64 7.27
C PHE A 200 8.57 2.18 7.96
N ALA A 201 8.55 3.43 8.43
CA ALA A 201 9.66 4.00 9.20
C ALA A 201 9.96 3.19 10.48
N THR A 202 8.92 2.93 11.28
CA THR A 202 9.02 2.09 12.47
C THR A 202 9.51 0.68 12.14
N PHE A 203 9.05 0.09 11.02
CA PHE A 203 9.46 -1.26 10.60
C PHE A 203 10.94 -1.32 10.18
N ILE A 204 11.44 -0.34 9.42
CA ILE A 204 12.86 -0.25 9.06
C ILE A 204 13.73 -0.08 10.31
N LEU A 205 13.35 0.81 11.22
CA LEU A 205 14.10 1.00 12.46
C LEU A 205 14.07 -0.26 13.32
N GLY A 206 12.91 -0.92 13.44
CA GLY A 206 12.80 -2.21 14.12
C GLY A 206 13.69 -3.29 13.52
N MET A 207 13.81 -3.34 12.19
CA MET A 207 14.62 -4.36 11.50
C MET A 207 16.12 -4.10 11.56
N PHE A 208 16.57 -2.84 11.49
CA PHE A 208 17.99 -2.50 11.34
C PHE A 208 18.62 -1.84 12.58
N TRP A 209 17.83 -1.41 13.56
CA TRP A 209 18.32 -0.69 14.74
C TRP A 209 18.08 -1.48 16.03
N LYS A 210 19.12 -2.15 16.55
CA LYS A 210 19.03 -3.00 17.75
C LYS A 210 18.57 -2.33 19.04
N ARG A 211 18.70 -1.00 19.16
CA ARG A 211 18.23 -0.25 20.34
C ARG A 211 16.75 0.13 20.26
N MET A 212 16.06 -0.16 19.17
CA MET A 212 14.68 0.25 18.98
C MET A 212 13.81 -0.34 20.10
N SER A 213 13.01 0.50 20.76
CA SER A 213 12.14 0.10 21.86
C SER A 213 10.67 0.19 21.47
N ALA A 214 9.81 -0.56 22.17
CA ALA A 214 8.36 -0.55 21.90
C ALA A 214 7.77 0.87 22.10
N THR A 215 8.22 1.60 23.13
CA THR A 215 7.80 2.98 23.38
C THR A 215 8.26 3.92 22.27
N ALA A 216 9.50 3.77 21.78
CA ALA A 216 10.00 4.55 20.65
C ALA A 216 9.14 4.33 19.40
N GLY A 217 8.82 3.07 19.08
CA GLY A 217 7.99 2.75 17.92
C GLY A 217 6.57 3.31 18.03
N TRP A 218 5.97 3.26 19.23
CA TRP A 218 4.63 3.81 19.43
C TRP A 218 4.59 5.34 19.31
N VAL A 219 5.57 6.03 19.91
CA VAL A 219 5.68 7.50 19.83
C VAL A 219 6.01 7.94 18.40
N GLY A 220 6.90 7.23 17.73
CA GLY A 220 7.27 7.46 16.34
C GLY A 220 6.08 7.31 15.40
N LEU A 221 5.35 6.19 15.48
CA LEU A 221 4.19 5.92 14.65
C LEU A 221 3.10 6.99 14.85
N VAL A 222 2.73 7.29 16.09
CA VAL A 222 1.71 8.31 16.38
C VAL A 222 2.16 9.70 15.95
N GLY A 223 3.41 10.08 16.24
CA GLY A 223 3.94 11.38 15.84
C GLY A 223 4.05 11.53 14.32
N GLY A 224 4.46 10.47 13.63
CA GLY A 224 4.48 10.38 12.17
C GLY A 224 3.08 10.54 11.57
N THR A 225 2.09 9.76 12.03
CA THR A 225 0.69 9.89 11.58
C THR A 225 0.12 11.28 11.85
N LEU A 226 0.33 11.85 13.05
CA LEU A 226 -0.14 13.20 13.37
C LEU A 226 0.50 14.27 12.48
N SER A 227 1.79 14.12 12.16
CA SER A 227 2.46 15.03 11.22
C SER A 227 1.92 14.93 9.80
N ALA A 228 1.56 13.72 9.34
CA ALA A 228 0.93 13.50 8.06
C ALA A 228 -0.45 14.19 7.98
N VAL A 229 -1.26 14.04 9.03
CA VAL A 229 -2.56 14.70 9.17
C VAL A 229 -2.39 16.23 9.20
N ALA A 230 -1.37 16.74 9.89
CA ALA A 230 -1.08 18.17 9.89
C ALA A 230 -0.74 18.71 8.49
N VAL A 231 0.07 17.97 7.71
CA VAL A 231 0.37 18.34 6.31
C VAL A 231 -0.90 18.31 5.46
N PHE A 232 -1.76 17.31 5.64
CA PHE A 232 -3.05 17.25 4.94
C PHE A 232 -3.95 18.45 5.26
N VAL A 233 -4.09 18.81 6.55
CA VAL A 233 -4.88 20.00 6.95
C VAL A 233 -4.27 21.30 6.38
N LEU A 234 -2.94 21.41 6.33
CA LEU A 234 -2.28 22.57 5.71
C LEU A 234 -2.50 22.64 4.20
N ALA A 235 -2.63 21.50 3.52
CA ALA A 235 -2.98 21.46 2.11
C ALA A 235 -4.45 21.87 1.89
N GLU A 236 -5.38 21.34 2.68
CA GLU A 236 -6.81 21.69 2.61
C GLU A 236 -7.11 23.15 2.95
N THR A 237 -6.32 23.75 3.85
CA THR A 237 -6.46 25.18 4.19
C THR A 237 -5.77 26.13 3.19
N GLY A 238 -5.19 25.60 2.11
CA GLY A 238 -4.55 26.38 1.06
C GLY A 238 -3.20 26.98 1.44
N VAL A 239 -2.64 26.61 2.59
CA VAL A 239 -1.29 27.03 3.01
C VAL A 239 -0.21 26.30 2.20
N LEU A 240 -0.47 25.03 1.87
CA LEU A 240 0.39 24.20 1.01
C LEU A 240 -0.36 23.83 -0.28
N ASP A 241 -0.19 24.66 -1.30
CA ASP A 241 -0.74 24.36 -2.62
C ASP A 241 0.23 23.47 -3.42
N LEU A 242 -0.12 22.18 -3.53
CA LEU A 242 0.61 21.20 -4.31
C LEU A 242 -0.35 20.53 -5.30
N PRO A 243 0.00 20.46 -6.60
CA PRO A 243 -0.89 19.88 -7.59
C PRO A 243 -1.03 18.37 -7.41
N GLY A 244 -2.26 17.86 -7.60
CA GLY A 244 -2.61 16.44 -7.59
C GLY A 244 -2.20 15.73 -6.29
N GLN A 245 -1.55 14.58 -6.42
CA GLN A 245 -1.13 13.74 -5.28
C GLN A 245 0.09 14.28 -4.52
N GLY A 246 0.62 15.44 -4.90
CA GLY A 246 1.82 16.01 -4.30
C GLY A 246 1.72 16.21 -2.79
N ALA A 247 0.55 16.64 -2.30
CA ALA A 247 0.29 16.82 -0.87
C ALA A 247 0.35 15.49 -0.09
N ALA A 248 -0.27 14.43 -0.63
CA ALA A 248 -0.22 13.09 -0.02
C ALA A 248 1.21 12.54 0.04
N PHE A 249 2.01 12.77 -1.00
CA PHE A 249 3.40 12.32 -1.03
C PHE A 249 4.31 13.11 -0.07
N LEU A 250 4.06 14.42 0.07
CA LEU A 250 4.73 15.24 1.08
C LEU A 250 4.33 14.82 2.49
N ALA A 251 3.05 14.52 2.72
CA ALA A 251 2.55 14.01 3.99
C ALA A 251 3.25 12.69 4.36
N ALA A 252 3.36 11.76 3.41
CA ALA A 252 4.09 10.50 3.58
C ALA A 252 5.57 10.72 3.92
N SER A 253 6.23 11.62 3.19
CA SER A 253 7.64 11.99 3.42
C SER A 253 7.84 12.55 4.83
N THR A 254 6.94 13.44 5.25
CA THR A 254 6.98 14.10 6.55
C THR A 254 6.73 13.09 7.65
N ALA A 255 5.72 12.23 7.50
CA ALA A 255 5.41 11.16 8.44
C ALA A 255 6.60 10.24 8.69
N PHE A 256 7.28 9.82 7.63
CA PHE A 256 8.45 8.97 7.70
C PHE A 256 9.61 9.64 8.44
N VAL A 257 9.92 10.89 8.10
CA VAL A 257 11.02 11.64 8.74
C VAL A 257 10.71 11.92 10.22
N VAL A 258 9.50 12.36 10.53
CA VAL A 258 9.08 12.67 11.90
C VAL A 258 9.08 11.41 12.77
N ASP A 259 8.57 10.28 12.25
CA ASP A 259 8.67 9.00 12.96
C ASP A 259 10.13 8.68 13.28
N ILE A 260 11.02 8.68 12.28
CA ILE A 260 12.44 8.35 12.52
C ILE A 260 13.05 9.25 13.59
N ILE A 261 12.82 10.56 13.51
CA ILE A 261 13.37 11.52 14.47
C ILE A 261 12.85 11.23 15.88
N LEU A 262 11.54 11.08 16.05
CA LEU A 262 10.94 10.81 17.36
C LEU A 262 11.37 9.46 17.92
N SER A 263 11.35 8.41 17.08
CA SER A 263 11.80 7.08 17.42
C SER A 263 13.26 7.08 17.89
N VAL A 264 14.16 7.81 17.21
CA VAL A 264 15.57 7.93 17.61
C VAL A 264 15.72 8.68 18.93
N ILE A 265 15.03 9.82 19.09
CA ILE A 265 15.07 10.63 20.33
C ILE A 265 14.61 9.80 21.53
N VAL A 266 13.46 9.12 21.41
CA VAL A 266 12.89 8.30 22.48
C VAL A 266 13.79 7.09 22.76
N THR A 267 14.36 6.48 21.72
CA THR A 267 15.29 5.35 21.87
C THR A 267 16.49 5.68 22.75
N PHE A 268 17.01 6.92 22.70
CA PHE A 268 18.10 7.35 23.59
C PHE A 268 17.67 7.51 25.06
N ARG A 269 16.37 7.65 25.32
CA ARG A 269 15.78 7.77 26.66
C ARG A 269 15.21 6.46 27.20
N THR A 270 15.08 5.42 26.37
CA THR A 270 14.54 4.11 26.76
C THR A 270 15.62 3.04 26.85
N ALA A 271 15.41 2.02 27.69
CA ALA A 271 16.28 0.86 27.77
C ALA A 271 16.12 -0.04 26.53
N PRO A 272 17.22 -0.47 25.88
CA PRO A 272 17.15 -1.43 24.77
C PRO A 272 16.78 -2.82 25.29
N LYS A 273 16.11 -3.61 24.45
CA LYS A 273 15.82 -5.02 24.77
C LYS A 273 17.10 -5.87 24.73
N PRO A 274 17.16 -6.98 25.50
CA PRO A 274 18.26 -7.92 25.44
C PRO A 274 18.45 -8.51 24.03
N ALA A 275 19.70 -8.68 23.58
CA ALA A 275 20.01 -9.14 22.22
C ALA A 275 19.40 -10.51 21.85
N HIS A 276 19.20 -11.40 22.83
CA HIS A 276 18.60 -12.71 22.58
C HIS A 276 17.12 -12.64 22.19
N GLU A 277 16.38 -11.61 22.65
CA GLU A 277 15.00 -11.35 22.23
C GLU A 277 14.92 -10.76 20.82
N LEU A 278 16.05 -10.28 20.28
CA LEU A 278 16.12 -9.63 18.97
C LEU A 278 16.51 -10.58 17.83
N ARG A 279 16.90 -11.83 18.15
CA ARG A 279 17.26 -12.84 17.16
C ARG A 279 16.06 -13.18 16.28
N GLY A 280 16.23 -13.11 14.96
CA GLY A 280 15.17 -13.32 13.98
C GLY A 280 14.31 -12.07 13.70
N LEU A 281 14.48 -10.99 14.48
CA LEU A 281 13.74 -9.73 14.33
C LEU A 281 14.65 -8.60 13.82
N VAL A 282 15.86 -8.49 14.37
CA VAL A 282 16.84 -7.46 14.02
C VAL A 282 17.95 -8.08 13.18
N TYR A 283 18.25 -7.48 12.03
CA TYR A 283 19.24 -7.99 11.08
C TYR A 283 20.63 -8.17 11.70
N SER A 284 21.08 -7.23 12.56
CA SER A 284 22.39 -7.31 13.21
C SER A 284 22.51 -8.42 14.25
N GLU A 285 21.40 -8.83 14.87
CA GLU A 285 21.36 -9.82 15.95
C GLU A 285 20.94 -11.22 15.43
N THR A 286 20.68 -11.35 14.13
CA THR A 286 20.24 -12.59 13.50
C THR A 286 21.40 -13.29 12.78
N PRO A 287 21.79 -14.51 13.20
CA PRO A 287 22.82 -15.28 12.51
C PRO A 287 22.48 -15.53 11.05
N LYS A 288 23.47 -15.44 10.15
CA LYS A 288 23.27 -15.69 8.71
C LYS A 288 22.74 -17.10 8.41
N THR A 289 23.05 -18.07 9.26
CA THR A 289 22.55 -19.44 9.16
C THR A 289 21.04 -19.54 9.28
N ASP A 290 20.41 -18.63 10.03
CA ASP A 290 18.95 -18.59 10.21
C ASP A 290 18.26 -17.99 8.96
N LEU A 291 19.03 -17.41 8.04
CA LEU A 291 18.58 -16.76 6.81
C LEU A 291 18.84 -17.63 5.56
N GLU A 292 19.26 -18.88 5.74
CA GLU A 292 19.52 -19.85 4.68
C GLU A 292 18.74 -21.14 4.94
N ASP A 293 18.34 -21.82 3.86
CA ASP A 293 17.65 -23.11 3.93
C ASP A 293 18.65 -24.20 4.35
N LEU A 294 18.72 -24.47 5.66
CA LEU A 294 19.65 -25.45 6.23
C LEU A 294 19.30 -26.87 5.75
N GLY A 295 20.29 -27.56 5.17
CA GLY A 295 20.15 -28.95 4.72
C GLY A 295 19.65 -29.14 3.29
N GLU A 296 19.28 -28.07 2.58
CA GLU A 296 18.93 -28.14 1.15
C GLU A 296 20.15 -27.82 0.25
N PRO A 297 20.35 -28.53 -0.88
CA PRO A 297 21.39 -28.17 -1.83
C PRO A 297 21.12 -26.79 -2.41
N LYS A 298 22.15 -25.93 -2.44
CA LYS A 298 22.03 -24.55 -2.95
C LYS A 298 21.46 -24.58 -4.37
N PRO A 299 20.37 -23.83 -4.65
CA PRO A 299 19.77 -23.85 -5.97
C PRO A 299 20.75 -23.34 -7.03
N PRO A 300 20.60 -23.80 -8.30
CA PRO A 300 21.36 -23.27 -9.42
C PRO A 300 21.26 -21.75 -9.50
N VAL A 301 22.30 -21.09 -10.02
CA VAL A 301 22.41 -19.61 -10.01
C VAL A 301 21.18 -18.92 -10.61
N TRP A 302 20.61 -19.46 -11.69
CA TRP A 302 19.41 -18.90 -12.34
C TRP A 302 18.11 -19.06 -11.55
N LYS A 303 18.09 -19.91 -10.50
CA LYS A 303 16.95 -20.05 -9.56
C LYS A 303 17.16 -19.27 -8.26
N ARG A 304 18.26 -18.50 -8.15
CA ARG A 304 18.52 -17.66 -6.98
C ARG A 304 17.80 -16.31 -7.12
N PRO A 305 17.37 -15.71 -6.00
CA PRO A 305 16.74 -14.39 -5.97
C PRO A 305 17.56 -13.30 -6.66
N VAL A 306 18.87 -13.23 -6.38
CA VAL A 306 19.71 -12.09 -6.80
C VAL A 306 19.80 -11.94 -8.33
N PRO A 307 20.10 -13.00 -9.12
CA PRO A 307 20.14 -12.87 -10.58
C PRO A 307 18.78 -12.51 -11.19
N ILE A 308 17.70 -13.10 -10.70
CA ILE A 308 16.34 -12.80 -11.19
C ILE A 308 15.97 -11.35 -10.87
N ALA A 309 16.29 -10.87 -9.67
CA ALA A 309 16.11 -9.47 -9.30
C ALA A 309 16.94 -8.52 -10.19
N GLY A 310 18.16 -8.93 -10.57
CA GLY A 310 18.99 -8.19 -11.52
C GLY A 310 18.32 -8.06 -12.89
N VAL A 311 17.74 -9.14 -13.42
CA VAL A 311 16.97 -9.11 -14.67
C VAL A 311 15.76 -8.19 -14.54
N ALA A 312 15.00 -8.31 -13.45
CA ALA A 312 13.86 -7.44 -13.17
C ALA A 312 14.27 -5.96 -13.12
N LEU A 313 15.38 -5.63 -12.47
CA LEU A 313 15.90 -4.26 -12.38
C LEU A 313 16.28 -3.70 -13.76
N VAL A 314 17.00 -4.49 -14.57
CA VAL A 314 17.36 -4.08 -15.94
C VAL A 314 16.11 -3.81 -16.78
N LEU A 315 15.09 -4.69 -16.70
CA LEU A 315 13.82 -4.48 -17.40
C LEU A 315 13.11 -3.21 -16.93
N VAL A 316 13.05 -2.96 -15.62
CA VAL A 316 12.46 -1.72 -15.06
C VAL A 316 13.19 -0.49 -15.57
N ILE A 317 14.51 -0.51 -15.63
CA ILE A 317 15.30 0.62 -16.15
C ILE A 317 15.00 0.82 -17.63
N ILE A 318 15.00 -0.23 -18.44
CA ILE A 318 14.68 -0.14 -19.87
C ILE A 318 13.28 0.45 -20.07
N LEU A 319 12.27 -0.05 -19.34
CA LEU A 319 10.91 0.44 -19.43
C LEU A 319 10.81 1.91 -19.01
N ASN A 320 11.45 2.31 -17.91
CA ASN A 320 11.46 3.72 -17.48
C ASN A 320 12.18 4.63 -18.47
N VAL A 321 13.28 4.19 -19.11
CA VAL A 321 13.98 5.01 -20.12
C VAL A 321 13.20 5.09 -21.43
N THR A 322 12.44 4.05 -21.77
CA THR A 322 11.68 4.00 -23.04
C THR A 322 10.34 4.75 -22.94
N PHE A 323 9.68 4.69 -21.79
CA PHE A 323 8.31 5.18 -21.61
C PHE A 323 8.17 6.31 -20.56
N GLY A 324 9.21 6.57 -19.75
CA GLY A 324 9.24 7.64 -18.75
C GLY A 324 9.87 8.91 -19.28
#